data_AF-A0AAZ1X5N3-F1
#
_entry.id   AF-A0AAZ1X5N3-F1
#
_cell.length_a   1.000
_cell.length_b   1.000
_cell.length_c   1.000
_cell.angle_alpha   90.00
_cell.angle_beta   90.00
_cell.angle_gamma   90.00
#
_symmetry.space_group_name_H-M   'P 1'
#
loop_
_entity.id
_entity.type
_entity.pdbx_description
1 polymer ?
#
loop_
_entity_poly.entity_id
_entity_poly.type
_entity_poly.pdbx_seq_one_letter_code
_entity_poly.pdbx_strand_id
1 'polypeptide(L)'
;LSPGASVTLNCEVEHPSAGWSFYWYKAVPDLSEKSSSYELLPDGSGTAQDSYIIHGQTHTAGYVCRAGRGDPEYHTDHSQPKFVWSADVHSAASLTVSPDRVQHFTSDSVSLTCEGNFTEWRVRKFSEDGRLYSDCRRMTGSTCNINTSESDTAVYWCESGSGEFSSAVNITVQ
;
A
#
# COMPACT_ATOMS: atom_id res chain seq x y z
N LEU A 1 7.23 8.51 -3.30
CA LEU A 1 6.81 9.61 -4.20
C LEU A 1 7.03 10.94 -3.50
N SER A 2 7.28 12.01 -4.26
CA SER A 2 7.36 13.36 -3.70
C SER A 2 5.98 13.80 -3.19
N PRO A 3 5.93 14.57 -2.08
CA PRO A 3 4.67 15.09 -1.54
C PRO A 3 3.99 15.98 -2.59
N GLY A 4 2.69 15.80 -2.78
CA GLY A 4 1.90 16.53 -3.77
C GLY A 4 2.00 16.02 -5.22
N ALA A 5 2.83 15.01 -5.50
CA ALA A 5 2.83 14.34 -6.80
C ALA A 5 1.51 13.56 -6.98
N SER A 6 0.94 13.64 -8.18
CA SER A 6 -0.20 12.81 -8.58
C SER A 6 0.30 11.48 -9.14
N VAL A 7 -0.41 10.40 -8.84
CA VAL A 7 -0.15 9.08 -9.43
C VAL A 7 -1.33 8.68 -10.30
N THR A 8 -1.04 8.29 -11.54
CA THR A 8 -2.03 7.69 -12.42
C THR A 8 -1.96 6.18 -12.30
N LEU A 9 -3.09 5.56 -12.00
CA LEU A 9 -3.28 4.11 -12.06
C LEU A 9 -4.01 3.76 -13.35
N ASN A 10 -3.68 2.60 -13.92
CA ASN A 10 -4.33 2.05 -15.11
C ASN A 10 -4.92 0.67 -14.77
N CYS A 11 -6.12 0.40 -15.27
CA CYS A 11 -6.83 -0.85 -15.10
C CYS A 11 -6.90 -1.59 -16.43
N GLU A 12 -6.26 -2.75 -16.52
CA GLU A 12 -6.22 -3.54 -17.74
C GLU A 12 -7.17 -4.74 -17.64
N VAL A 13 -7.89 -5.01 -18.73
CA VAL A 13 -8.72 -6.20 -18.89
C VAL A 13 -8.12 -7.07 -19.98
N GLU A 14 -8.20 -8.39 -19.81
CA GLU A 14 -7.57 -9.37 -20.73
C GLU A 14 -8.05 -9.22 -22.18
N HIS A 15 -9.31 -8.80 -22.38
CA HIS A 15 -9.93 -8.60 -23.70
C HIS A 15 -10.51 -7.18 -23.83
N PRO A 16 -9.67 -6.17 -24.15
CA PRO A 16 -10.09 -4.77 -24.29
C PRO A 16 -11.12 -4.61 -25.41
N SER A 17 -12.29 -4.05 -25.09
CA SER A 17 -13.34 -3.77 -26.07
C SER A 17 -14.25 -2.63 -25.61
N ALA A 18 -15.11 -2.11 -26.49
CA ALA A 18 -16.05 -1.07 -26.14
C ALA A 18 -17.14 -1.57 -25.16
N GLY A 19 -17.59 -0.69 -24.28
CA GLY A 19 -18.68 -0.95 -23.32
C GLY A 19 -18.24 -1.50 -21.96
N TRP A 20 -16.94 -1.41 -21.63
CA TRP A 20 -16.47 -1.59 -20.26
C TRP A 20 -16.69 -0.32 -19.43
N SER A 21 -17.16 -0.51 -18.21
CA SER A 21 -17.24 0.49 -17.16
C SER A 21 -16.22 0.14 -16.09
N PHE A 22 -15.34 1.06 -15.74
CA PHE A 22 -14.30 0.84 -14.73
C PHE A 22 -14.74 1.42 -13.39
N TYR A 23 -14.34 0.69 -12.34
CA TYR A 23 -14.66 1.00 -10.96
C TYR A 23 -13.37 0.97 -10.13
N TRP A 24 -13.11 2.03 -9.38
CA TRP A 24 -11.90 2.22 -8.59
C TRP A 24 -12.21 2.28 -7.11
N TYR A 25 -11.45 1.53 -6.33
CA TYR A 25 -11.65 1.42 -4.89
C TYR A 25 -10.35 1.65 -4.15
N LYS A 26 -10.48 2.28 -2.99
CA LYS A 26 -9.44 2.27 -1.97
C LYS A 26 -9.55 0.95 -1.20
N ALA A 27 -8.48 0.16 -1.22
CA ALA A 27 -8.33 -1.01 -0.36
C ALA A 27 -7.93 -0.51 1.03
N VAL A 28 -8.90 -0.50 1.94
CA VAL A 28 -8.69 -0.14 3.34
C VAL A 28 -8.38 -1.43 4.09
N PRO A 29 -7.14 -1.57 4.58
CA PRO A 29 -6.77 -2.75 5.34
C PRO A 29 -7.48 -2.75 6.68
N ASP A 30 -8.40 -3.70 6.88
CA ASP A 30 -9.11 -3.84 8.14
C ASP A 30 -8.10 -4.20 9.26
N LEU A 31 -8.19 -3.46 10.37
CA LEU A 31 -7.39 -3.63 11.57
C LEU A 31 -7.62 -5.01 12.22
N SER A 32 -8.71 -5.70 11.85
CA SER A 32 -9.13 -7.02 12.38
C SER A 32 -8.54 -8.25 11.66
N GLU A 33 -7.64 -8.03 10.69
CA GLU A 33 -6.68 -9.03 10.18
C GLU A 33 -7.18 -10.14 9.23
N LYS A 34 -8.37 -10.07 8.62
CA LYS A 34 -8.79 -11.12 7.64
C LYS A 34 -9.47 -10.65 6.35
N SER A 35 -9.78 -9.37 6.19
CA SER A 35 -10.39 -8.88 4.93
C SER A 35 -9.96 -7.45 4.61
N SER A 36 -9.68 -7.19 3.34
CA SER A 36 -9.59 -5.83 2.82
C SER A 36 -11.00 -5.32 2.58
N SER A 37 -11.37 -4.20 3.20
CA SER A 37 -12.59 -3.50 2.82
C SER A 37 -12.30 -2.63 1.60
N TYR A 38 -13.26 -2.53 0.68
CA TYR A 38 -13.11 -1.76 -0.55
C TYR A 38 -14.09 -0.58 -0.51
N GLU A 39 -13.54 0.62 -0.44
CA GLU A 39 -14.30 1.86 -0.46
C GLU A 39 -14.24 2.46 -1.87
N LEU A 40 -15.40 2.67 -2.50
CA LEU A 40 -15.46 3.26 -3.83
C LEU A 40 -14.92 4.69 -3.80
N LEU A 41 -14.02 5.01 -4.73
CA LEU A 41 -13.42 6.34 -4.80
C LEU A 41 -14.41 7.37 -5.37
N PRO A 42 -14.34 8.64 -4.93
CA PRO A 42 -15.09 9.73 -5.57
C PRO A 42 -14.69 9.81 -7.04
N ASP A 43 -15.70 9.84 -7.91
CA ASP A 43 -15.57 9.84 -9.39
C ASP A 43 -14.98 8.56 -10.01
N GLY A 44 -14.74 7.53 -9.19
CA GLY A 44 -14.18 6.25 -9.63
C GLY A 44 -15.24 5.23 -10.04
N SER A 45 -16.48 5.63 -10.35
CA SER A 45 -17.60 4.70 -10.56
C SER A 45 -18.14 4.78 -11.98
N GLY A 46 -18.14 3.64 -12.68
CA GLY A 46 -18.87 3.48 -13.94
C GLY A 46 -18.30 4.28 -15.10
N THR A 47 -16.99 4.57 -15.08
CA THR A 47 -16.34 5.41 -16.10
C THR A 47 -15.88 4.56 -17.29
N ALA A 48 -16.01 5.08 -18.51
CA ALA A 48 -15.37 4.46 -19.68
C ALA A 48 -13.83 4.59 -19.65
N GLN A 49 -13.31 5.52 -18.82
CA GLN A 49 -11.89 5.72 -18.62
C GLN A 49 -11.31 4.61 -17.74
N ASP A 50 -10.27 3.96 -18.25
CA ASP A 50 -9.52 2.86 -17.65
C ASP A 50 -8.40 3.34 -16.71
N SER A 51 -8.35 4.64 -16.41
CA SER A 51 -7.33 5.26 -15.58
C SER A 51 -7.92 6.14 -14.49
N TYR A 52 -7.22 6.22 -13.36
CA TYR A 52 -7.62 7.03 -12.20
C TYR A 52 -6.42 7.79 -11.66
N ILE A 53 -6.61 9.09 -11.38
CA ILE A 53 -5.55 9.97 -10.89
C ILE A 53 -5.74 10.19 -9.39
N ILE A 54 -4.75 9.78 -8.60
CA ILE A 54 -4.69 9.99 -7.17
C ILE A 54 -3.90 11.28 -6.92
N HIS A 55 -4.55 12.26 -6.31
CA HIS A 55 -3.94 13.56 -6.00
C HIS A 55 -3.44 13.62 -4.56
N GLY A 56 -2.21 14.11 -4.36
CA GLY A 56 -1.73 14.57 -3.06
C GLY A 56 -1.75 13.50 -1.96
N GLN A 57 -1.50 12.24 -2.31
CA GLN A 57 -1.54 11.13 -1.35
C GLN A 57 -0.47 11.33 -0.25
N THR A 58 -0.91 11.58 0.98
CA THR A 58 -0.02 11.80 2.14
C THR A 58 0.27 10.53 2.92
N HIS A 59 -0.63 9.54 2.87
CA HIS A 59 -0.52 8.29 3.62
C HIS A 59 -0.36 7.09 2.69
N THR A 60 0.14 5.97 3.19
CA THR A 60 0.14 4.72 2.43
C THR A 60 -1.29 4.23 2.24
N ALA A 61 -1.71 4.00 0.99
CA ALA A 61 -3.02 3.45 0.67
C ALA A 61 -2.92 2.44 -0.48
N GLY A 62 -3.71 1.37 -0.39
CA GLY A 62 -3.90 0.41 -1.47
C GLY A 62 -5.08 0.81 -2.35
N TYR A 63 -5.00 0.47 -3.63
CA TYR A 63 -6.04 0.73 -4.63
C TYR A 63 -6.27 -0.51 -5.47
N VAL A 64 -7.52 -0.81 -5.76
CA VAL A 64 -7.92 -1.89 -6.67
C VAL A 64 -8.89 -1.33 -7.70
N CYS A 65 -8.92 -1.96 -8.87
CA CYS A 65 -9.93 -1.69 -9.88
C CYS A 65 -10.74 -2.95 -10.19
N ARG A 66 -11.92 -2.77 -10.77
CA ARG A 66 -12.64 -3.84 -11.48
C ARG A 66 -13.39 -3.25 -12.67
N ALA A 67 -13.76 -4.11 -13.62
CA ALA A 67 -14.56 -3.71 -14.77
C ALA A 67 -15.99 -4.29 -14.66
N GLY A 68 -16.97 -3.59 -15.23
CA GLY A 68 -18.35 -4.02 -15.39
C GLY A 68 -18.81 -3.88 -16.83
N ARG A 69 -19.74 -4.73 -17.26
CA ARG A 69 -20.32 -4.74 -18.61
C ARG A 69 -21.68 -5.41 -18.63
N GLY A 70 -22.53 -5.07 -19.61
CA GLY A 70 -23.80 -5.75 -19.89
C GLY A 70 -25.03 -5.04 -19.32
N ASP A 71 -26.20 -5.58 -19.63
CA ASP A 71 -27.52 -5.14 -19.12
C ASP A 71 -28.37 -6.38 -18.78
N PRO A 72 -28.49 -6.79 -17.50
CA PRO A 72 -27.93 -6.14 -16.31
C PRO A 72 -26.41 -6.27 -16.24
N GLU A 73 -25.76 -5.29 -15.61
CA GLU A 73 -24.30 -5.23 -15.50
C GLU A 73 -23.77 -6.41 -14.66
N TYR A 74 -22.80 -7.13 -15.21
CA TYR A 74 -21.96 -8.09 -14.49
C TYR A 74 -20.55 -7.53 -14.35
N HIS A 75 -19.84 -7.95 -13.29
CA HIS A 75 -18.52 -7.42 -12.98
C HIS A 75 -17.45 -8.50 -13.00
N THR A 76 -16.23 -8.08 -13.32
CA THR A 76 -15.02 -8.88 -13.11
C THR A 76 -14.66 -8.96 -11.63
N ASP A 77 -13.78 -9.89 -11.29
CA ASP A 77 -13.07 -9.86 -10.03
C ASP A 77 -12.23 -8.57 -9.91
N HIS A 78 -11.87 -8.23 -8.66
CA HIS A 78 -10.98 -7.11 -8.40
C HIS A 78 -9.56 -7.43 -8.86
N SER A 79 -8.86 -6.39 -9.32
CA SER A 79 -7.44 -6.47 -9.63
C SER A 79 -6.62 -6.81 -8.39
N GLN A 80 -5.36 -7.22 -8.61
CA GLN A 80 -4.37 -7.18 -7.54
C GLN A 80 -4.22 -5.74 -7.03
N PRO A 81 -4.05 -5.52 -5.72
CA PRO A 81 -3.93 -4.18 -5.19
C PRO A 81 -2.62 -3.52 -5.60
N LYS A 82 -2.68 -2.21 -5.89
CA LYS A 82 -1.52 -1.34 -6.11
C LYS A 82 -1.44 -0.30 -5.02
N PHE A 83 -0.25 -0.08 -4.49
CA PHE A 83 -0.04 0.83 -3.37
C PHE A 83 0.51 2.16 -3.85
N VAL A 84 0.00 3.23 -3.26
CA VAL A 84 0.54 4.58 -3.43
C VAL A 84 0.90 5.10 -2.05
N TRP A 85 2.13 5.62 -1.92
CA TRP A 85 2.69 6.09 -0.66
C TRP A 85 3.53 7.34 -0.85
N SER A 86 3.54 8.18 0.18
CA SER A 86 4.46 9.31 0.26
C SER A 86 5.77 8.87 0.94
N ALA A 87 6.90 9.31 0.38
CA ALA A 87 8.18 9.17 1.06
C ALA A 87 8.43 10.32 2.06
N ASP A 88 7.55 11.32 2.07
CA ASP A 88 7.77 12.56 2.79
C ASP A 88 7.47 12.47 4.29
N VAL A 89 8.28 13.17 5.08
CA VAL A 89 8.25 13.18 6.54
C VAL A 89 7.38 14.35 7.02
N HIS A 90 6.14 14.44 6.52
CA HIS A 90 5.17 15.44 6.97
C HIS A 90 4.23 14.91 8.06
N SER A 91 4.35 13.64 8.41
CA SER A 91 3.67 12.99 9.54
C SER A 91 4.46 13.17 10.85
N ALA A 92 3.78 13.11 12.00
CA ALA A 92 4.40 13.06 13.34
C ALA A 92 5.21 11.75 13.59
N ALA A 93 5.41 10.97 12.54
CA ALA A 93 5.95 9.63 12.51
C ALA A 93 6.87 9.48 11.26
N SER A 94 8.05 8.89 11.42
CA SER A 94 8.99 8.57 10.34
C SER A 94 9.47 7.11 10.45
N LEU A 95 9.88 6.54 9.33
CA LEU A 95 10.53 5.22 9.27
C LEU A 95 11.93 5.36 8.66
N THR A 96 12.92 4.78 9.32
CA THR A 96 14.30 4.68 8.84
C THR A 96 14.73 3.22 8.70
N VAL A 97 15.65 2.96 7.77
CA VAL A 97 16.15 1.62 7.43
C VAL A 97 17.64 1.54 7.71
N SER A 98 18.09 0.45 8.33
CA SER A 98 19.51 0.17 8.57
C SER A 98 19.85 -1.27 8.20
N PRO A 99 20.89 -1.52 7.37
CA PRO A 99 21.69 -0.50 6.66
C PRO A 99 20.87 0.22 5.57
N ASP A 100 21.11 1.52 5.40
CA ASP A 100 20.44 2.33 4.37
C ASP A 100 21.07 2.05 3.00
N ARG A 101 20.44 1.16 2.24
CA ARG A 101 20.88 0.77 0.90
C ARG A 101 19.68 0.52 0.00
N VAL A 102 19.89 0.74 -1.30
CA VAL A 102 18.84 0.62 -2.32
C VAL A 102 18.39 -0.83 -2.52
N GLN A 103 19.29 -1.78 -2.29
CA GLN A 103 19.06 -3.20 -2.52
C GLN A 103 19.61 -4.01 -1.35
N HIS A 104 18.82 -4.97 -0.88
CA HIS A 104 19.22 -5.97 0.09
C HIS A 104 19.30 -7.34 -0.59
N PHE A 105 20.20 -8.19 -0.11
CA PHE A 105 20.33 -9.57 -0.52
C PHE A 105 19.52 -10.49 0.39
N THR A 106 19.18 -11.65 -0.14
CA THR A 106 18.60 -12.74 0.64
C THR A 106 19.46 -13.07 1.87
N SER A 107 18.85 -13.14 3.07
CA SER A 107 19.51 -13.38 4.38
C SER A 107 20.17 -12.16 5.03
N ASP A 108 19.93 -10.96 4.52
CA ASP A 108 20.28 -9.73 5.20
C ASP A 108 19.40 -9.51 6.44
N SER A 109 20.04 -9.05 7.53
CA SER A 109 19.33 -8.50 8.69
C SER A 109 19.07 -7.02 8.44
N VAL A 110 17.79 -6.64 8.37
CA VAL A 110 17.38 -5.23 8.19
C VAL A 110 16.66 -4.75 9.43
N SER A 111 17.08 -3.60 9.92
CA SER A 111 16.50 -2.92 11.06
C SER A 111 15.65 -1.75 10.59
N LEU A 112 14.37 -1.78 10.92
CA LEU A 112 13.39 -0.73 10.66
C LEU A 112 13.15 0.02 11.96
N THR A 113 13.36 1.33 11.96
CA THR A 113 13.17 2.16 13.16
C THR A 113 12.07 3.20 12.93
N CYS A 114 11.00 3.08 13.70
CA CYS A 114 9.89 4.02 13.77
C CYS A 114 10.23 5.15 14.75
N GLU A 115 10.28 6.39 14.29
CA GLU A 115 10.47 7.56 15.14
C GLU A 115 9.19 8.40 15.18
N GLY A 116 8.92 9.01 16.34
CA GLY A 116 7.73 9.84 16.55
C GLY A 116 7.37 9.92 18.03
N ASN A 117 6.34 10.70 18.37
CA ASN A 117 5.91 10.89 19.74
C ASN A 117 4.86 9.84 20.18
N PHE A 118 5.10 8.57 19.84
CA PHE A 118 4.19 7.46 20.12
C PHE A 118 4.93 6.34 20.85
N THR A 119 4.23 5.68 21.78
CA THR A 119 4.78 4.63 22.64
C THR A 119 4.59 3.23 22.08
N GLU A 120 3.65 3.07 21.15
CA GLU A 120 3.31 1.78 20.55
C GLU A 120 3.36 1.89 19.03
N TRP A 121 4.12 0.99 18.43
CA TRP A 121 4.29 0.88 16.99
C TRP A 121 4.01 -0.55 16.52
N ARG A 122 3.58 -0.65 15.28
CA ARG A 122 3.62 -1.88 14.49
C ARG A 122 4.19 -1.56 13.12
N VAL A 123 4.96 -2.50 12.57
CA VAL A 123 5.43 -2.40 11.18
C VAL A 123 4.45 -3.14 10.29
N ARG A 124 4.04 -2.48 9.22
CA ARG A 124 3.18 -3.05 8.20
C ARG A 124 4.02 -3.21 6.94
N LYS A 125 3.79 -4.32 6.24
CA LYS A 125 4.37 -4.55 4.92
C LYS A 125 3.31 -4.92 3.92
N PHE A 126 3.47 -4.41 2.72
CA PHE A 126 2.69 -4.81 1.57
C PHE A 126 3.61 -5.44 0.52
N SER A 127 3.45 -6.74 0.32
CA SER A 127 4.27 -7.52 -0.63
C SER A 127 3.71 -7.38 -2.05
N GLU A 128 4.57 -7.62 -3.05
CA GLU A 128 4.19 -7.67 -4.45
C GLU A 128 3.09 -8.71 -4.74
N ASP A 129 2.95 -9.74 -3.90
CA ASP A 129 1.88 -10.74 -3.97
C ASP A 129 0.47 -10.19 -3.70
N GLY A 130 0.35 -8.89 -3.41
CA GLY A 130 -0.91 -8.22 -3.17
C GLY A 130 -1.41 -8.35 -1.73
N ARG A 131 -0.61 -8.92 -0.82
CA ARG A 131 -1.02 -9.18 0.56
C ARG A 131 -0.37 -8.23 1.53
N LEU A 132 -1.18 -7.92 2.54
CA LEU A 132 -0.78 -7.11 3.67
C LEU A 132 -0.38 -8.01 4.83
N TYR A 133 0.83 -7.81 5.32
CA TYR A 133 1.35 -8.49 6.48
C TYR A 133 1.71 -7.47 7.56
N SER A 134 1.82 -7.96 8.79
CA SER A 134 2.31 -7.16 9.92
C SER A 134 3.58 -7.80 10.43
N ASP A 135 4.68 -7.06 10.38
CA ASP A 135 5.91 -7.42 11.07
C ASP A 135 5.93 -6.69 12.41
N CYS A 136 6.51 -7.33 13.44
CA CYS A 136 6.59 -6.75 14.78
C CYS A 136 5.24 -6.17 15.27
N ARG A 137 4.21 -7.03 15.32
CA ARG A 137 2.78 -6.67 15.53
C ARG A 137 2.51 -5.77 16.74
N ARG A 138 3.34 -5.86 17.79
CA ARG A 138 3.34 -4.94 18.93
C ARG A 138 4.78 -4.69 19.36
N MET A 139 5.22 -3.45 19.24
CA MET A 139 6.53 -3.00 19.74
C MET A 139 6.34 -2.01 20.88
N THR A 140 7.02 -2.28 21.99
CA THR A 140 7.22 -1.33 23.11
C THR A 140 8.47 -0.47 22.93
N GLY A 141 9.06 -0.50 21.74
CA GLY A 141 10.23 0.28 21.32
C GLY A 141 10.09 0.72 19.87
N SER A 142 11.10 1.40 19.34
CA SER A 142 11.08 1.96 17.98
C SER A 142 11.58 1.00 16.91
N THR A 143 12.33 -0.05 17.26
CA THR A 143 13.05 -0.87 16.28
C THR A 143 12.43 -2.25 16.06
N CYS A 144 12.20 -2.58 14.79
CA CYS A 144 11.80 -3.90 14.28
C CYS A 144 12.93 -4.49 13.44
N ASN A 145 13.37 -5.71 13.73
CA ASN A 145 14.31 -6.42 12.86
C ASN A 145 13.53 -7.37 11.95
N ILE A 146 13.72 -7.23 10.65
CA ILE A 146 13.14 -8.11 9.64
C ILE A 146 14.26 -8.93 8.99
N ASN A 147 13.91 -10.17 8.62
CA ASN A 147 14.81 -11.04 7.88
C ASN A 147 14.37 -11.09 6.41
N THR A 148 15.28 -10.75 5.49
CA THR A 148 14.99 -10.75 4.06
C THR A 148 14.87 -12.17 3.47
N SER A 149 15.31 -13.21 4.17
CA SER A 149 15.09 -14.59 3.71
C SER A 149 13.62 -15.03 3.74
N GLU A 150 12.80 -14.36 4.55
CA GLU A 150 11.37 -14.61 4.70
C GLU A 150 10.51 -13.45 4.17
N SER A 151 11.16 -12.44 3.58
CA SER A 151 10.50 -11.21 3.14
C SER A 151 10.74 -11.00 1.65
N ASP A 152 9.65 -10.96 0.89
CA ASP A 152 9.68 -10.53 -0.51
C ASP A 152 9.93 -9.01 -0.61
N THR A 153 10.19 -8.56 -1.84
CA THR A 153 10.15 -7.13 -2.18
C THR A 153 8.82 -6.54 -1.74
N ALA A 154 8.87 -5.54 -0.85
CA ALA A 154 7.69 -5.01 -0.18
C ALA A 154 7.87 -3.55 0.23
N VAL A 155 6.75 -2.87 0.37
CA VAL A 155 6.68 -1.52 0.94
C VAL A 155 6.41 -1.62 2.43
N TYR A 156 7.24 -0.97 3.23
CA TYR A 156 7.17 -0.98 4.69
C TYR A 156 6.80 0.40 5.23
N TRP A 157 5.97 0.43 6.27
CA TRP A 157 5.65 1.64 7.04
C TRP A 157 5.35 1.29 8.49
N CYS A 158 5.48 2.29 9.36
CA CYS A 158 5.05 2.19 10.75
C CYS A 158 3.64 2.72 10.90
N GLU A 159 2.89 2.08 11.79
CA GLU A 159 1.60 2.54 12.25
C GLU A 159 1.60 2.65 13.76
N SER A 160 1.15 3.78 14.28
CA SER A 160 1.03 4.01 15.72
C SER A 160 -0.24 3.36 16.26
N GLY A 161 -0.29 3.12 17.58
CA GLY A 161 -1.51 2.65 18.25
C GLY A 161 -2.75 3.54 18.07
N SER A 162 -2.57 4.82 17.71
CA SER A 162 -3.64 5.77 17.42
C SER A 162 -4.06 5.82 15.93
N GLY A 163 -3.44 5.02 15.07
CA GLY A 163 -3.75 4.97 13.63
C GLY A 163 -3.00 5.99 12.78
N GLU A 164 -1.93 6.60 13.29
CA GLU A 164 -1.05 7.48 12.51
C GLU A 164 -0.06 6.64 11.70
N PHE A 165 0.21 7.04 10.46
CA PHE A 165 1.16 6.36 9.58
C PHE A 165 2.46 7.16 9.45
N SER A 166 3.59 6.46 9.42
CA SER A 166 4.88 7.06 9.05
C SER A 166 5.03 7.24 7.55
N SER A 167 6.15 7.86 7.14
CA SER A 167 6.70 7.67 5.80
C SER A 167 6.89 6.17 5.48
N ALA A 168 6.82 5.82 4.20
CA ALA A 168 7.00 4.45 3.75
C ALA A 168 8.24 4.28 2.86
N VAL A 169 8.85 3.10 2.95
CA VAL A 169 10.08 2.73 2.23
C VAL A 169 9.84 1.46 1.41
N ASN A 170 10.39 1.41 0.21
CA ASN A 170 10.35 0.21 -0.62
C ASN A 170 11.67 -0.54 -0.46
N ILE A 171 11.62 -1.77 0.03
CA ILE A 171 12.81 -2.62 0.22
C ILE A 171 12.74 -3.72 -0.84
N THR A 172 13.76 -3.74 -1.70
CA THR A 172 13.93 -4.76 -2.74
C THR A 172 14.91 -5.83 -2.27
N VAL A 173 14.52 -7.09 -2.46
CA VAL A 173 15.34 -8.27 -2.13
C VAL A 173 15.73 -9.00 -3.42
N GLN A 174 17.02 -9.32 -3.58
CA GLN A 174 17.57 -10.10 -4.70
C GLN A 174 18.45 -11.27 -4.24
#